data_AF-A0A8E2JLE7-F1
#
_entry.id   AF-A0A8E2JLE7-F1
#
_cell.length_a   1.000
_cell.length_b   1.000
_cell.length_c   1.000
_cell.angle_alpha   90.00
_cell.angle_beta   90.00
_cell.angle_gamma   90.00
#
_symmetry.space_group_name_H-M   'P 1'
#
loop_
_entity.id
_entity.type
_entity.pdbx_description
1 polymer ?
#
loop_
_entity_poly.entity_id
_entity_poly.type
_entity_poly.pdbx_seq_one_letter_code
_entity_poly.pdbx_strand_id
1 'polypeptide(L)'
;QISKMDHIYRGAEVTIISAAGEDEDFGLPGVSNRLRSPQLKARIGDTLFVSTLAHPACVIEASKWSTRGWTYQEAVLSRRRLVFTEEQVYFECNAMNCCESLHVPQIVINEVGSPQYRSSGLFSGSARVNLWDRDEPYRSFIEHATNFSWRTLTYESDALNAFLGVARSY
;
A
#
# COMPACT_ATOMS: atom_id res chain seq x y z
N GLN A 1 -5.74 4.71 -24.10
CA GLN A 1 -6.12 4.67 -22.67
C GLN A 1 -4.91 4.46 -21.77
N ILE A 2 -4.02 3.53 -22.11
CA ILE A 2 -2.80 3.15 -21.36
C ILE A 2 -1.90 4.35 -20.99
N SER A 3 -1.74 5.36 -21.86
CA SER A 3 -0.90 6.54 -21.61
C SER A 3 -1.46 7.57 -20.61
N LYS A 4 -2.64 7.32 -20.03
CA LYS A 4 -3.36 8.22 -19.11
C LYS A 4 -3.70 7.56 -17.75
N MET A 5 -3.10 6.42 -17.42
CA MET A 5 -3.35 5.70 -16.16
C MET A 5 -3.01 6.56 -14.93
N ASP A 6 -2.06 7.47 -15.07
CA ASP A 6 -1.66 8.43 -14.05
C ASP A 6 -2.80 9.36 -13.63
N HIS A 7 -3.60 9.82 -14.58
CA HIS A 7 -4.78 10.64 -14.30
C HIS A 7 -5.87 9.85 -13.57
N ILE A 8 -6.01 8.56 -13.87
CA ILE A 8 -7.00 7.69 -13.22
C ILE A 8 -6.64 7.50 -11.75
N TYR A 9 -5.41 7.09 -11.43
CA TYR A 9 -5.01 6.85 -10.04
C TYR A 9 -4.95 8.13 -9.21
N ARG A 10 -4.47 9.25 -9.77
CA ARG A 10 -4.50 10.55 -9.08
C ARG A 10 -5.93 11.04 -8.84
N GLY A 11 -6.82 10.81 -9.81
CA GLY A 11 -8.22 11.26 -9.79
C GLY A 11 -9.17 10.35 -9.01
N ALA A 12 -8.79 9.10 -8.74
CA ALA A 12 -9.59 8.17 -7.96
C ALA A 12 -9.83 8.69 -6.54
N GLU A 13 -11.01 8.41 -6.00
CA GLU A 13 -11.32 8.70 -4.60
C GLU A 13 -10.64 7.69 -3.67
N VAL A 14 -10.62 6.43 -4.10
CA VAL A 14 -9.89 5.32 -3.48
C VAL A 14 -9.46 4.33 -4.56
N THR A 15 -8.27 3.77 -4.40
CA THR A 15 -7.78 2.66 -5.21
C THR A 15 -7.84 1.39 -4.37
N ILE A 16 -8.51 0.36 -4.89
CA ILE A 16 -8.55 -0.97 -4.29
C ILE A 16 -7.36 -1.76 -4.83
N ILE A 17 -6.53 -2.29 -3.94
CA ILE A 17 -5.37 -3.10 -4.28
C ILE A 17 -5.62 -4.52 -3.76
N SER A 18 -5.52 -5.51 -4.63
CA SER A 18 -5.50 -6.92 -4.25
C SER A 18 -4.05 -7.37 -4.09
N ALA A 19 -3.57 -7.41 -2.85
CA ALA A 19 -2.25 -7.93 -2.50
C ALA A 19 -2.34 -9.38 -1.93
N ALA A 20 -3.45 -10.06 -2.21
CA ALA A 20 -3.71 -11.43 -1.81
C ALA A 20 -3.85 -12.32 -3.06
N GLY A 21 -3.33 -13.54 -2.98
CA GLY A 21 -3.37 -14.50 -4.08
C GLY A 21 -2.35 -14.28 -5.20
N GLU A 22 -2.40 -15.18 -6.17
CA GLU A 22 -1.45 -15.26 -7.29
C GLU A 22 -2.06 -14.79 -8.62
N ASP A 23 -3.38 -14.64 -8.69
CA ASP A 23 -4.13 -14.32 -9.91
C ASP A 23 -5.39 -13.48 -9.61
N GLU A 24 -6.08 -13.12 -10.69
CA GLU A 24 -7.30 -12.31 -10.66
C GLU A 24 -8.55 -13.05 -10.17
N ASP A 25 -8.51 -14.39 -10.18
CA ASP A 25 -9.63 -15.26 -9.74
C ASP A 25 -9.62 -15.49 -8.22
N PHE A 26 -8.53 -15.16 -7.54
CA PHE A 26 -8.39 -15.35 -6.10
C PHE A 26 -9.47 -14.60 -5.28
N GLY A 27 -9.89 -13.43 -5.74
CA GLY A 27 -10.87 -12.56 -5.08
C GLY A 27 -10.30 -11.77 -3.88
N LEU A 28 -11.15 -10.98 -3.22
CA LEU A 28 -10.75 -10.11 -2.11
C LEU A 28 -11.08 -10.76 -0.76
N PRO A 29 -10.08 -11.06 0.10
CA PRO A 29 -10.34 -11.62 1.42
C PRO A 29 -11.24 -10.74 2.29
N GLY A 30 -12.27 -11.35 2.87
CA GLY A 30 -13.33 -10.72 3.66
C GLY A 30 -14.47 -10.11 2.84
N VAL A 31 -14.51 -10.36 1.53
CA VAL A 31 -15.59 -9.92 0.64
C VAL A 31 -16.33 -11.13 0.07
N SER A 32 -17.66 -11.08 0.09
CA SER A 32 -18.55 -12.15 -0.41
C SER A 32 -18.21 -13.51 0.24
N ASN A 33 -17.75 -14.49 -0.54
CA ASN A 33 -17.47 -15.84 -0.08
C ASN A 33 -15.98 -16.09 0.25
N ARG A 34 -15.10 -15.11 0.04
CA ARG A 34 -13.67 -15.26 0.32
C ARG A 34 -13.39 -14.92 1.78
N LEU A 35 -13.16 -15.94 2.61
CA LEU A 35 -12.84 -15.75 4.02
C LEU A 35 -11.38 -15.28 4.20
N ARG A 36 -11.14 -14.54 5.29
CA ARG A 36 -9.78 -14.18 5.76
C ARG A 36 -9.24 -15.25 6.69
N SER A 37 -7.92 -15.25 6.86
CA SER A 37 -7.27 -15.97 7.96
C SER A 37 -7.79 -15.44 9.31
N PRO A 38 -8.16 -16.32 10.25
CA PRO A 38 -8.69 -15.90 11.53
C PRO A 38 -7.60 -15.21 12.38
N GLN A 39 -7.92 -14.05 12.95
CA GLN A 39 -7.05 -13.37 13.90
C GLN A 39 -6.99 -14.14 15.22
N LEU A 40 -5.80 -14.58 15.62
CA LEU A 40 -5.59 -15.31 16.87
C LEU A 40 -5.88 -14.40 18.08
N LYS A 41 -6.60 -14.95 19.07
CA LYS A 41 -6.96 -14.28 20.32
C LYS A 41 -6.77 -15.26 21.48
N ALA A 42 -6.23 -14.77 22.59
CA ALA A 42 -6.02 -15.55 23.81
C ALA A 42 -6.46 -14.74 25.03
N ARG A 43 -7.14 -15.38 25.98
CA ARG A 43 -7.58 -14.74 27.22
C ARG A 43 -6.80 -15.32 28.39
N ILE A 44 -6.13 -14.46 29.14
CA ILE A 44 -5.33 -14.80 30.32
C ILE A 44 -5.85 -13.95 31.48
N GLY A 45 -6.52 -14.58 32.45
CA GLY A 45 -7.30 -13.85 33.46
C GLY A 45 -8.36 -12.97 32.79
N ASP A 46 -8.38 -11.70 33.16
CA ASP A 46 -9.33 -10.69 32.63
C ASP A 46 -8.82 -9.97 31.37
N THR A 47 -7.63 -10.32 30.87
CA THR A 47 -7.01 -9.65 29.73
C THR A 47 -7.18 -10.46 28.45
N LEU A 48 -7.68 -9.80 27.39
CA LEU A 48 -7.75 -10.34 26.04
C LEU A 48 -6.52 -9.88 25.22
N PHE A 49 -5.69 -10.85 24.84
CA PHE A 49 -4.60 -10.66 23.89
C PHE A 49 -5.09 -10.95 22.49
N VAL A 50 -4.74 -10.07 21.55
CA VAL A 50 -5.14 -10.17 20.15
C VAL A 50 -3.88 -10.05 19.29
N SER A 51 -3.71 -10.96 18.32
CA SER A 51 -2.61 -10.90 17.37
C SER A 51 -2.69 -9.63 16.52
N THR A 52 -1.56 -8.95 16.36
CA THR A 52 -1.43 -7.80 15.44
C THR A 52 -1.39 -8.23 13.97
N LEU A 53 -1.33 -9.55 13.70
CA LEU A 53 -1.10 -10.16 12.39
C LEU A 53 0.28 -9.79 11.82
N ALA A 54 0.60 -10.28 10.63
CA ALA A 54 1.83 -9.89 9.95
C ALA A 54 1.80 -8.38 9.61
N HIS A 55 2.96 -7.74 9.69
CA HIS A 55 3.08 -6.32 9.36
C HIS A 55 2.75 -6.13 7.86
N PRO A 56 1.84 -5.20 7.48
CA PRO A 56 1.39 -5.09 6.09
C PRO A 56 2.51 -4.86 5.09
N ALA A 57 3.60 -4.18 5.47
CA ALA A 57 4.77 -3.99 4.61
C ALA A 57 5.31 -5.32 4.07
N CYS A 58 5.54 -6.29 4.96
CA CYS A 58 6.12 -7.58 4.59
C CYS A 58 5.17 -8.38 3.68
N VAL A 59 3.87 -8.36 3.99
CA VAL A 59 2.86 -9.10 3.22
C VAL A 59 2.66 -8.48 1.83
N ILE A 60 2.61 -7.14 1.75
CA ILE A 60 2.44 -6.43 0.49
C ILE A 60 3.68 -6.58 -0.38
N GLU A 61 4.88 -6.42 0.19
CA GLU A 61 6.14 -6.57 -0.54
C GLU A 61 6.31 -7.98 -1.11
N ALA A 62 5.89 -9.01 -0.38
CA ALA A 62 5.94 -10.40 -0.83
C ALA A 62 4.82 -10.78 -1.83
N SER A 63 3.81 -9.93 -2.04
CA SER A 63 2.64 -10.26 -2.84
C SER A 63 2.93 -10.31 -4.34
N LYS A 64 2.15 -11.10 -5.10
CA LYS A 64 2.20 -11.07 -6.57
C LYS A 64 1.93 -9.67 -7.14
N TRP A 65 1.11 -8.87 -6.46
CA TRP A 65 0.81 -7.51 -6.85
C TRP A 65 2.05 -6.62 -6.86
N SER A 66 2.97 -6.75 -5.89
CA SER A 66 4.17 -5.93 -5.82
C SER A 66 5.14 -6.21 -6.96
N THR A 67 5.11 -7.42 -7.54
CA THR A 67 6.02 -7.81 -8.62
C THR A 67 5.56 -7.31 -9.97
N ARG A 68 4.31 -6.87 -10.15
CA ARG A 68 3.78 -6.44 -11.46
C ARG A 68 4.17 -4.99 -11.75
N GLY A 69 4.75 -4.72 -12.91
CA GLY A 69 5.20 -3.37 -13.28
C GLY A 69 4.05 -2.36 -13.33
N TRP A 70 2.91 -2.74 -13.92
CA TRP A 70 1.74 -1.88 -14.07
C TRP A 70 1.11 -1.42 -12.75
N THR A 71 1.23 -2.22 -11.68
CA THR A 71 0.66 -1.89 -10.38
C THR A 71 1.47 -0.82 -9.63
N TYR A 72 2.65 -0.45 -10.13
CA TYR A 72 3.47 0.56 -9.48
C TYR A 72 2.78 1.93 -9.44
N GLN A 73 2.02 2.27 -10.49
CA GLN A 73 1.24 3.49 -10.52
C GLN A 73 0.09 3.48 -9.49
N GLU A 74 -0.51 2.32 -9.21
CA GLU A 74 -1.54 2.19 -8.17
C GLU A 74 -0.98 2.59 -6.80
N ALA A 75 0.23 2.12 -6.50
CA ALA A 75 0.93 2.39 -5.25
C ALA A 75 1.26 3.87 -5.10
N VAL A 76 1.97 4.43 -6.08
CA VAL A 76 2.63 5.74 -5.94
C VAL A 76 1.66 6.90 -6.21
N LEU A 77 0.71 6.74 -7.13
CA LEU A 77 -0.10 7.87 -7.63
C LEU A 77 -1.45 8.02 -6.95
N SER A 78 -1.96 6.97 -6.31
CA SER A 78 -3.24 7.01 -5.61
C SER A 78 -3.16 7.86 -4.34
N ARG A 79 -4.19 8.65 -4.05
CA ARG A 79 -4.28 9.47 -2.81
C ARG A 79 -4.77 8.69 -1.59
N ARG A 80 -5.59 7.67 -1.84
CA ARG A 80 -6.13 6.75 -0.84
C ARG A 80 -6.10 5.34 -1.39
N ARG A 81 -5.63 4.40 -0.58
CA ARG A 81 -5.38 3.01 -0.97
C ARG A 81 -6.03 2.11 0.06
N LEU A 82 -6.81 1.15 -0.42
CA LEU A 82 -7.39 0.09 0.40
C LEU A 82 -6.79 -1.23 -0.09
N VAL A 83 -5.84 -1.74 0.68
CA VAL A 83 -5.04 -2.91 0.32
C VAL A 83 -5.58 -4.13 1.03
N PHE A 84 -6.08 -5.07 0.25
CA PHE A 84 -6.56 -6.35 0.73
C PHE A 84 -5.39 -7.34 0.75
N THR A 85 -4.99 -7.78 1.94
CA THR A 85 -4.12 -8.94 2.12
C THR A 85 -4.95 -10.16 2.51
N GLU A 86 -4.33 -11.33 2.62
CA GLU A 86 -5.02 -12.55 3.07
C GLU A 86 -5.56 -12.45 4.50
N GLU A 87 -4.89 -11.69 5.35
CA GLU A 87 -5.18 -11.63 6.79
C GLU A 87 -6.01 -10.40 7.17
N GLN A 88 -5.82 -9.27 6.49
CA GLN A 88 -6.45 -8.00 6.86
C GLN A 88 -6.50 -6.99 5.72
N VAL A 89 -7.30 -5.94 5.91
CA VAL A 89 -7.26 -4.75 5.07
C VAL A 89 -6.35 -3.69 5.70
N TYR A 90 -5.44 -3.15 4.89
CA TYR A 90 -4.61 -1.99 5.22
C TYR A 90 -5.10 -0.76 4.46
N PHE A 91 -5.38 0.32 5.17
CA PHE A 91 -5.73 1.60 4.57
C PHE A 91 -4.59 2.59 4.72
N GLU A 92 -4.35 3.36 3.66
CA GLU A 92 -3.39 4.47 3.67
C GLU A 92 -3.89 5.65 2.85
N CYS A 93 -3.67 6.85 3.36
CA CYS A 93 -3.75 8.10 2.62
C CYS A 93 -2.57 9.02 2.96
N ASN A 94 -2.54 10.21 2.36
CA ASN A 94 -1.47 11.20 2.58
C ASN A 94 -1.41 11.76 4.02
N ALA A 95 -2.34 11.39 4.91
CA ALA A 95 -2.42 11.92 6.27
C ALA A 95 -2.32 10.85 7.36
N MET A 96 -2.70 9.60 7.06
CA MET A 96 -2.74 8.52 8.04
C MET A 96 -2.72 7.15 7.37
N ASN A 97 -2.45 6.13 8.18
CA ASN A 97 -2.66 4.75 7.82
C ASN A 97 -3.33 3.99 8.97
N CYS A 98 -3.99 2.88 8.65
CA CYS A 98 -4.54 1.98 9.67
C CYS A 98 -4.58 0.53 9.19
N CYS A 99 -4.41 -0.37 10.15
CA CYS A 99 -4.57 -1.81 10.00
C CYS A 99 -5.94 -2.22 10.54
N GLU A 100 -6.73 -2.98 9.78
CA GLU A 100 -8.02 -3.51 10.25
C GLU A 100 -7.89 -4.30 11.56
N SER A 101 -6.75 -4.97 11.78
CA SER A 101 -6.49 -5.78 12.97
C SER A 101 -6.33 -4.98 14.27
N LEU A 102 -6.08 -3.67 14.18
CA LEU A 102 -5.76 -2.80 15.31
C LEU A 102 -6.82 -1.73 15.50
N HIS A 103 -7.54 -1.78 16.62
CA HIS A 103 -8.39 -0.68 17.07
C HIS A 103 -7.66 0.13 18.14
N VAL A 104 -7.04 1.24 17.73
CA VAL A 104 -6.40 2.18 18.66
C VAL A 104 -7.36 3.35 18.90
N PRO A 105 -7.86 3.57 20.12
CA PRO A 105 -8.75 4.69 20.41
C PRO A 105 -8.09 6.03 20.06
N GLN A 106 -8.85 6.94 19.44
CA GLN A 106 -8.36 8.25 18.98
C GLN A 106 -7.69 9.06 20.10
N ILE A 107 -8.13 8.90 21.35
CA ILE A 107 -7.56 9.60 22.51
C ILE A 107 -6.09 9.20 22.72
N VAL A 108 -5.75 7.92 22.53
CA VAL A 108 -4.37 7.42 22.64
C VAL A 108 -3.49 7.96 21.51
N ILE A 109 -4.04 8.07 20.30
CA ILE A 109 -3.33 8.64 19.14
C ILE A 109 -2.99 10.12 19.38
N ASN A 110 -3.88 10.86 20.04
CA ASN A 110 -3.70 12.28 20.31
C ASN A 110 -2.80 12.54 21.52
N GLU A 111 -2.90 11.74 22.59
CA GLU A 111 -2.16 11.92 23.85
C GLU A 111 -0.71 11.47 23.77
N VAL A 112 -0.42 10.38 23.06
CA VAL A 112 0.94 9.82 23.03
C VAL A 112 1.88 10.66 22.16
N GLY A 113 1.35 11.58 21.33
CA GLY A 113 2.15 12.40 20.41
C GLY A 113 3.05 11.56 19.49
N SER A 114 2.77 10.26 19.38
CA SER A 114 3.67 9.27 18.81
C SER A 114 3.77 9.49 17.30
N PRO A 115 4.97 9.80 16.77
CA PRO A 115 5.21 9.87 15.33
C PRO A 115 4.85 8.57 14.60
N GLN A 116 4.75 7.44 15.31
CA GLN A 116 4.49 6.12 14.72
C GLN A 116 3.07 6.01 14.13
N TYR A 117 2.08 6.73 14.69
CA TYR A 117 0.72 6.79 14.15
C TYR A 117 0.50 7.94 13.16
N ARG A 118 1.44 8.88 13.11
CA ARG A 118 1.53 9.93 12.08
C ARG A 118 2.52 9.56 10.97
N SER A 119 2.97 8.30 10.94
CA SER A 119 3.93 7.83 9.94
C SER A 119 3.32 7.98 8.56
N SER A 120 4.07 8.60 7.65
CA SER A 120 3.89 8.40 6.21
C SER A 120 3.71 6.90 5.99
N GLY A 121 2.57 6.49 5.44
CA GLY A 121 2.26 5.07 5.28
C GLY A 121 3.23 4.38 4.32
N LEU A 122 3.01 3.10 4.07
CA LEU A 122 3.89 2.23 3.28
C LEU A 122 4.16 2.73 1.85
N PHE A 123 3.22 3.45 1.24
CA PHE A 123 3.35 3.94 -0.13
C PHE A 123 3.72 5.42 -0.21
N SER A 124 3.53 6.17 0.87
CA SER A 124 3.87 7.58 0.97
C SER A 124 5.36 7.75 1.27
N GLY A 125 6.18 7.27 0.35
CA GLY A 125 7.62 7.12 0.52
C GLY A 125 7.92 5.89 1.36
N SER A 126 8.86 5.08 0.88
CA SER A 126 9.87 4.54 1.78
C SER A 126 10.26 5.63 2.80
N ALA A 127 10.79 5.27 3.95
CA ALA A 127 11.11 6.22 5.02
C ALA A 127 12.13 7.35 4.68
N ARG A 128 12.23 7.88 3.44
CA ARG A 128 13.24 8.86 3.00
C ARG A 128 12.85 9.92 1.97
N VAL A 129 11.74 9.85 1.22
CA VAL A 129 11.45 10.94 0.27
C VAL A 129 9.96 11.18 0.11
N ASN A 130 9.48 12.31 0.62
CA ASN A 130 8.19 12.82 0.20
C ASN A 130 8.29 13.12 -1.30
N LEU A 131 7.30 12.75 -2.11
CA LEU A 131 7.11 13.31 -3.47
C LEU A 131 6.95 14.85 -3.47
N TRP A 132 6.93 15.44 -2.27
CA TRP A 132 6.77 16.85 -1.94
C TRP A 132 8.06 17.42 -1.32
N ASP A 133 9.09 16.59 -1.13
CA ASP A 133 10.43 17.02 -0.72
C ASP A 133 11.09 17.67 -1.95
N ARG A 134 10.81 18.96 -2.12
CA ARG A 134 11.27 19.75 -3.28
C ARG A 134 12.78 19.93 -3.34
N ASP A 135 13.50 19.48 -2.30
CA ASP A 135 14.92 19.76 -2.16
C ASP A 135 15.82 18.77 -2.92
N GLU A 136 15.33 17.57 -3.31
CA GLU A 136 16.12 16.56 -4.05
C GLU A 136 15.28 15.70 -5.05
N PRO A 137 14.67 16.31 -6.08
CA PRO A 137 13.81 15.61 -7.05
C PRO A 137 14.54 14.47 -7.79
N TYR A 138 15.85 14.61 -8.02
CA TYR A 138 16.65 13.59 -8.67
C TYR A 138 16.75 12.29 -7.84
N ARG A 139 16.98 12.40 -6.52
CA ARG A 139 17.07 11.21 -5.65
C ARG A 139 15.75 10.45 -5.59
N SER A 140 14.65 11.18 -5.47
CA SER A 140 13.31 10.60 -5.48
C SER A 140 13.03 9.88 -6.80
N PHE A 141 13.34 10.50 -7.94
CA PHE A 141 13.18 9.86 -9.25
C PHE A 141 13.99 8.56 -9.34
N ILE A 142 15.26 8.57 -8.94
CA ILE A 142 16.14 7.39 -8.98
C ILE A 142 15.59 6.27 -8.10
N GLU A 143 15.14 6.57 -6.88
CA GLU A 143 14.51 5.58 -6.02
C GLU A 143 13.27 4.97 -6.67
N HIS A 144 12.42 5.80 -7.28
CA HIS A 144 11.24 5.30 -7.95
C HIS A 144 11.58 4.45 -9.16
N ALA A 145 12.60 4.83 -9.95
CA ALA A 145 13.09 4.06 -11.07
C ALA A 145 13.69 2.72 -10.62
N THR A 146 14.46 2.71 -9.53
CA THR A 146 15.02 1.49 -8.94
C THR A 146 13.91 0.55 -8.48
N ASN A 147 12.95 1.03 -7.69
CA ASN A 147 11.84 0.21 -7.20
C ASN A 147 10.96 -0.33 -8.34
N PHE A 148 10.78 0.44 -9.42
CA PHE A 148 10.10 -0.03 -10.62
C PHE A 148 10.91 -1.10 -11.36
N SER A 149 12.23 -0.95 -11.45
CA SER A 149 13.09 -1.86 -12.22
C SER A 149 13.13 -3.30 -11.69
N TRP A 150 12.78 -3.52 -10.41
CA TRP A 150 12.65 -4.85 -9.82
C TRP A 150 11.35 -5.57 -10.20
N ARG A 151 10.43 -4.89 -10.88
CA ARG A 151 9.12 -5.43 -11.26
C ARG A 151 9.15 -6.05 -12.65
N THR A 152 8.25 -6.99 -12.87
CA THR A 152 8.09 -7.72 -14.13
C THR A 152 6.95 -7.17 -14.96
N LEU A 153 7.16 -7.12 -16.27
CA LEU A 153 6.14 -6.75 -17.25
C LEU A 153 5.84 -7.96 -18.13
N THR A 154 4.57 -8.13 -18.51
CA THR A 154 4.20 -9.12 -19.53
C THR A 154 4.76 -8.72 -20.90
N TYR A 155 4.78 -7.41 -21.18
CA TYR A 155 5.31 -6.83 -22.40
C TYR A 155 6.32 -5.74 -22.05
N GLU A 156 7.59 -5.96 -22.38
CA GLU A 156 8.66 -4.97 -22.13
C GLU A 156 8.40 -3.63 -22.83
N SER A 157 7.64 -3.62 -23.93
CA SER A 157 7.22 -2.40 -24.63
C SER A 157 6.38 -1.46 -23.74
N ASP A 158 5.80 -1.98 -22.66
CA ASP A 158 4.99 -1.20 -21.73
C ASP A 158 5.82 -0.43 -20.71
N ALA A 159 7.13 -0.71 -20.57
CA ALA A 159 7.95 -0.17 -19.50
C ALA A 159 7.85 1.36 -19.38
N LEU A 160 7.95 2.06 -20.51
CA LEU A 160 7.81 3.51 -20.53
C LEU A 160 6.41 3.94 -20.08
N ASN A 161 5.35 3.35 -20.62
CA ASN A 161 3.98 3.74 -20.27
C ASN A 161 3.63 3.41 -18.81
N ALA A 162 4.15 2.30 -18.29
CA ALA A 162 3.96 1.84 -16.92
C ALA A 162 4.70 2.72 -15.91
N PHE A 163 5.76 3.42 -16.30
CA PHE A 163 6.47 4.36 -15.44
C PHE A 163 6.17 5.85 -15.71
N LEU A 164 5.63 6.19 -16.90
CA LEU A 164 5.45 7.56 -17.38
C LEU A 164 4.69 8.46 -16.40
N GLY A 165 3.68 7.91 -15.73
CA GLY A 165 2.90 8.65 -14.74
C GLY A 165 3.72 9.17 -13.56
N VAL A 166 4.68 8.37 -13.10
CA VAL A 166 5.60 8.69 -12.01
C VAL A 166 6.70 9.62 -12.52
N ALA A 167 7.22 9.40 -13.73
CA ALA A 167 8.21 10.30 -14.32
C ALA A 167 7.69 11.75 -14.49
N ARG A 168 6.40 11.92 -14.78
CA ARG A 168 5.75 13.24 -14.93
C ARG A 168 5.59 14.05 -13.64
N SER A 169 5.83 13.47 -12.46
CA SER A 169 5.78 14.24 -11.20
C SER A 169 7.09 14.94 -10.81
N TYR A 170 8.12 14.84 -11.66
CA TYR A 170 9.42 15.47 -11.48
C TYR A 170 9.66 16.59 -12.49
#